data_AF-A0A7X9N749-F1
#
_entry.id   AF-A0A7X9N749-F1
#
_cell.length_a   1.000
_cell.length_b   1.000
_cell.length_c   1.000
_cell.angle_alpha   90.00
_cell.angle_beta   90.00
_cell.angle_gamma   90.00
#
_symmetry.space_group_name_H-M   'P 1'
#
loop_
_entity.id
_entity.type
_entity.pdbx_description
1 polymer ?
#
loop_
_entity_poly.entity_id
_entity_poly.type
_entity_poly.pdbx_seq_one_letter_code
_entity_poly.pdbx_strand_id
1 'polypeptide(L)'
;MENNDYLVKSMTKDGMFRAYAVRATNLVEKAHEIHDTWSASSAALGRTLIGTLLLSTSSLDDKAGMTVKIQGDGPVGYIVADGTAHGEVKGYMKNPHVNLPLNEAGKIDVAGAVGRQGTLSVTTMTPGDKTPYTGEVDLISGELGDDFTYYLAKSEQIPSAVGLSVFVEKDDSIKAAGGFMVQVMPGASDEAITKLEDAIKGMPRVSDLLLEGKTPEDILHMLFPDEELKMLQTMPVSYACHCSKNRFAHALATIKPADLKEMIEQDEGAEIVCQFCGKKYHFDKQDLEVILKQATSSDEN
;
A
#
# COMPACT_ATOMS: atom_id res chain seq x y z
N MET A 1 -16.33 -2.50 20.72
CA MET A 1 -15.20 -1.72 20.17
C MET A 1 -15.50 -1.57 18.70
N GLU A 2 -15.98 -0.38 18.32
CA GLU A 2 -16.45 -0.08 16.97
C GLU A 2 -15.38 -0.38 15.92
N ASN A 3 -15.85 -0.59 14.71
CA ASN A 3 -15.22 -1.10 13.49
C ASN A 3 -14.02 -0.28 12.98
N ASN A 4 -13.13 0.19 13.86
CA ASN A 4 -12.00 1.04 13.52
C ASN A 4 -10.84 0.21 12.97
N ASP A 5 -10.18 0.76 11.96
CA ASP A 5 -8.97 0.17 11.41
C ASP A 5 -7.77 0.53 12.28
N TYR A 6 -6.95 -0.48 12.57
CA TYR A 6 -5.75 -0.32 13.38
C TYR A 6 -4.75 -1.44 13.10
N LEU A 7 -3.50 -1.13 13.41
CA LEU A 7 -2.37 -2.04 13.34
C LEU A 7 -1.81 -2.28 14.75
N VAL A 8 -1.38 -3.51 15.00
CA VAL A 8 -0.67 -3.91 16.21
C VAL A 8 0.74 -4.35 15.84
N LYS A 9 1.73 -3.84 16.58
CA LYS A 9 3.12 -4.29 16.53
C LYS A 9 3.38 -5.17 17.75
N SER A 10 3.96 -6.34 17.55
CA SER A 10 4.32 -7.27 18.62
C SER A 10 5.71 -7.86 18.41
N MET A 11 6.22 -8.50 19.46
CA MET A 11 7.43 -9.30 19.42
C MET A 11 7.25 -10.51 20.33
N THR A 12 7.77 -11.66 19.95
CA THR A 12 7.84 -12.83 20.84
C THR A 12 8.75 -12.52 22.03
N LYS A 13 8.48 -13.10 23.19
CA LYS A 13 9.25 -12.83 24.42
C LYS A 13 10.75 -13.16 24.29
N ASP A 14 11.07 -14.19 23.52
CA ASP A 14 12.44 -14.60 23.20
C ASP A 14 13.14 -13.66 22.21
N GLY A 15 12.42 -12.71 21.60
CA GLY A 15 12.94 -11.75 20.63
C GLY A 15 13.21 -12.34 19.25
N MET A 16 12.83 -13.60 18.98
CA MET A 16 13.11 -14.28 17.71
C MET A 16 12.24 -13.77 16.56
N PHE A 17 11.03 -13.27 16.84
CA PHE A 17 10.13 -12.79 15.81
C PHE A 17 9.55 -11.43 16.16
N ARG A 18 9.54 -10.55 15.17
CA ARG A 18 8.72 -9.33 15.19
C ARG A 18 7.51 -9.55 14.30
N ALA A 19 6.32 -9.24 14.81
CA ALA A 19 5.09 -9.49 14.10
C ALA A 19 4.17 -8.28 14.10
N TYR A 20 3.40 -8.16 13.03
CA TYR A 20 2.50 -7.07 12.75
C TYR A 20 1.19 -7.68 12.27
N ALA A 21 0.07 -7.17 12.75
CA ALA A 21 -1.24 -7.51 12.21
C ALA A 21 -2.09 -6.26 12.09
N VAL A 22 -2.96 -6.23 11.08
CA VAL A 22 -3.75 -5.05 10.75
C VAL A 22 -5.15 -5.45 10.30
N ARG A 23 -6.13 -4.67 10.76
CA ARG A 23 -7.46 -4.58 10.18
C ARG A 23 -7.56 -3.25 9.45
N ALA A 24 -7.88 -3.29 8.17
CA ALA A 24 -7.83 -2.16 7.24
C ALA A 24 -9.09 -2.11 6.35
N THR A 25 -10.24 -2.52 6.87
CA THR A 25 -11.47 -2.67 6.07
C THR A 25 -11.95 -1.31 5.56
N ASN A 26 -12.06 -0.31 6.42
CA ASN A 26 -12.53 1.02 6.04
C ASN A 26 -11.51 1.76 5.15
N LEU A 27 -10.22 1.51 5.35
CA LEU A 27 -9.12 2.04 4.56
C LEU A 27 -9.21 1.54 3.12
N VAL A 28 -9.41 0.24 2.93
CA VAL A 28 -9.54 -0.36 1.60
C VAL A 28 -10.89 -0.01 0.97
N GLU A 29 -11.98 0.02 1.75
CA GLU A 29 -13.28 0.54 1.30
C GLU A 29 -13.15 1.98 0.80
N LYS A 30 -12.40 2.82 1.52
CA LYS A 30 -12.20 4.20 1.10
C LYS A 30 -11.45 4.31 -0.23
N ALA A 31 -10.49 3.44 -0.46
CA ALA A 31 -9.80 3.36 -1.74
C ALA A 31 -10.76 2.92 -2.86
N HIS A 32 -11.58 1.91 -2.60
CA HIS A 32 -12.62 1.46 -3.52
C HIS A 32 -13.59 2.60 -3.90
N GLU A 33 -14.14 3.33 -2.92
CA GLU A 33 -15.03 4.47 -3.17
C GLU A 33 -14.38 5.57 -4.04
N ILE A 34 -13.10 5.86 -3.81
CA ILE A 34 -12.38 6.92 -4.52
C ILE A 34 -12.14 6.54 -5.99
N HIS A 35 -11.79 5.27 -6.23
CA HIS A 35 -11.31 4.80 -7.52
C HIS A 35 -12.33 4.00 -8.31
N ASP A 36 -13.51 3.72 -7.72
CA ASP A 36 -14.58 2.92 -8.31
C ASP A 36 -14.06 1.55 -8.80
N THR A 37 -13.35 0.84 -7.92
CA THR A 37 -12.68 -0.42 -8.31
C THR A 37 -13.65 -1.60 -8.36
N TRP A 38 -13.54 -2.45 -9.38
CA TRP A 38 -14.25 -3.72 -9.43
C TRP A 38 -13.52 -4.81 -8.66
N SER A 39 -14.18 -5.93 -8.37
CA SER A 39 -13.71 -7.03 -7.52
C SER A 39 -12.20 -7.36 -7.59
N ALA A 40 -11.66 -7.63 -8.78
CA ALA A 40 -10.26 -8.03 -8.93
C ALA A 40 -9.30 -6.85 -8.71
N SER A 41 -9.66 -5.66 -9.19
CA SER A 41 -8.96 -4.41 -8.93
C SER A 41 -8.98 -4.02 -7.45
N SER A 42 -10.13 -4.14 -6.77
CA SER A 42 -10.29 -3.91 -5.32
C SER A 42 -9.38 -4.81 -4.50
N ALA A 43 -9.35 -6.11 -4.84
CA ALA A 43 -8.49 -7.07 -4.15
C ALA A 43 -7.00 -6.77 -4.37
N ALA A 44 -6.59 -6.45 -5.59
CA ALA A 44 -5.21 -6.11 -5.91
C ALA A 44 -4.77 -4.81 -5.22
N LEU A 45 -5.54 -3.71 -5.38
CA LEU A 45 -5.25 -2.43 -4.75
C LEU A 45 -5.23 -2.54 -3.23
N GLY A 46 -6.22 -3.22 -2.63
CA GLY A 46 -6.31 -3.39 -1.19
C GLY A 46 -5.14 -4.18 -0.61
N ARG A 47 -4.72 -5.28 -1.27
CA ARG A 47 -3.52 -6.02 -0.84
C ARG A 47 -2.27 -5.15 -0.97
N THR A 48 -2.10 -4.39 -2.05
CA THR A 48 -0.97 -3.45 -2.17
C THR A 48 -0.97 -2.41 -1.04
N LEU A 49 -2.11 -1.78 -0.74
CA LEU A 49 -2.22 -0.81 0.34
C LEU A 49 -1.86 -1.40 1.71
N ILE A 50 -2.35 -2.61 2.01
CA ILE A 50 -2.05 -3.29 3.28
C ILE A 50 -0.58 -3.69 3.35
N GLY A 51 -0.01 -4.23 2.26
CA GLY A 51 1.41 -4.58 2.20
C GLY A 51 2.31 -3.35 2.37
N THR A 52 1.99 -2.24 1.70
CA THR A 52 2.68 -0.95 1.87
C THR A 52 2.56 -0.44 3.29
N LEU A 53 1.38 -0.52 3.91
CA LEU A 53 1.13 -0.09 5.29
C LEU A 53 1.98 -0.89 6.29
N LEU A 54 2.02 -2.21 6.15
CA LEU A 54 2.83 -3.10 6.99
C LEU A 54 4.31 -2.77 6.83
N LEU A 55 4.77 -2.61 5.59
CA LEU A 55 6.17 -2.32 5.29
C LEU A 55 6.57 -0.94 5.83
N SER A 56 5.82 0.12 5.49
CA SER A 56 6.14 1.50 5.87
C SER A 56 6.17 1.69 7.38
N THR A 57 5.25 1.08 8.12
CA THR A 57 5.20 1.19 9.59
C THR A 57 6.25 0.34 10.30
N SER A 58 6.87 -0.63 9.61
CA SER A 58 7.90 -1.51 10.15
C SER A 58 9.32 -0.98 10.00
N SER A 59 9.58 -0.20 8.94
CA SER A 59 10.94 0.13 8.51
C SER A 59 11.24 1.62 8.35
N LEU A 60 10.23 2.48 8.24
CA LEU A 60 10.47 3.92 8.06
C LEU A 60 10.70 4.64 9.39
N ASP A 61 11.60 5.62 9.34
CA ASP A 61 11.66 6.71 10.32
C ASP A 61 10.46 7.66 10.17
N ASP A 62 10.11 8.38 11.24
CA ASP A 62 8.90 9.23 11.33
C ASP A 62 8.69 10.17 10.14
N LYS A 63 9.76 10.76 9.61
CA LYS A 63 9.66 11.76 8.53
C LYS A 63 9.82 11.17 7.13
N ALA A 64 10.18 9.89 7.02
CA ALA A 64 10.43 9.25 5.74
C ALA A 64 9.12 8.85 5.06
N GLY A 65 9.15 8.83 3.73
CA GLY A 65 8.08 8.33 2.89
C GLY A 65 8.51 7.06 2.15
N MET A 66 7.53 6.22 1.84
CA MET A 66 7.71 5.04 1.01
C MET A 66 6.69 5.05 -0.13
N THR A 67 7.13 4.62 -1.30
CA THR A 67 6.28 4.33 -2.45
C THR A 67 6.53 2.90 -2.88
N VAL A 68 5.48 2.08 -2.89
CA VAL A 68 5.49 0.76 -3.51
C VAL A 68 4.86 0.87 -4.89
N LYS A 69 5.51 0.31 -5.90
CA LYS A 69 4.98 0.19 -7.25
C LYS A 69 4.97 -1.28 -7.68
N ILE A 70 3.79 -1.77 -7.99
CA ILE A 70 3.58 -3.04 -8.68
C ILE A 70 3.40 -2.74 -10.15
N GLN A 71 4.20 -3.38 -11.00
CA GLN A 71 4.10 -3.27 -12.44
C GLN A 71 3.98 -4.67 -13.01
N GLY A 72 2.75 -5.17 -13.14
CA GLY A 72 2.49 -6.49 -13.71
C GLY A 72 2.07 -6.45 -15.18
N ASP A 73 2.02 -7.63 -15.80
CA ASP A 73 1.55 -7.86 -17.17
C ASP A 73 0.05 -8.15 -17.28
N GLY A 74 -0.67 -8.13 -16.16
CA GLY A 74 -2.12 -8.35 -16.09
C GLY A 74 -2.97 -7.12 -16.41
N PRO A 75 -4.29 -7.30 -16.51
CA PRO A 75 -5.25 -6.26 -16.90
C PRO A 75 -5.33 -5.08 -15.94
N VAL A 76 -4.95 -5.19 -14.66
CA VAL A 76 -4.92 -4.02 -13.74
C VAL A 76 -3.79 -3.04 -14.08
N GLY A 77 -2.79 -3.50 -14.83
CA GLY A 77 -1.61 -2.72 -15.20
C GLY A 77 -0.69 -2.48 -14.02
N TYR A 78 -0.47 -1.21 -13.67
CA TYR A 78 0.35 -0.84 -12.52
C TYR A 78 -0.51 -0.44 -11.33
N ILE A 79 0.02 -0.64 -10.13
CA ILE A 79 -0.53 -0.20 -8.86
C ILE A 79 0.56 0.58 -8.13
N VAL A 80 0.22 1.76 -7.61
CA VAL A 80 1.14 2.60 -6.85
C VAL A 80 0.51 2.89 -5.50
N ALA A 81 1.26 2.66 -4.42
CA ALA A 81 0.83 2.97 -3.07
C ALA A 81 1.94 3.71 -2.31
N ASP A 82 1.59 4.86 -1.72
CA ASP A 82 2.47 5.56 -0.80
C ASP A 82 2.09 5.21 0.63
N GLY A 83 3.09 5.08 1.51
CA GLY A 83 2.91 4.88 2.94
C GLY A 83 3.87 5.71 3.79
N THR A 84 3.45 5.98 5.03
CA THR A 84 4.25 6.68 6.05
C THR A 84 4.50 5.78 7.26
N ALA A 85 5.41 6.20 8.15
CA ALA A 85 5.62 5.54 9.44
C ALA A 85 4.40 5.64 10.39
N HIS A 86 3.44 6.52 10.09
CA HIS A 86 2.33 6.88 10.97
C HIS A 86 1.00 6.18 10.63
N GLY A 87 1.04 5.11 9.84
CA GLY A 87 -0.16 4.31 9.54
C GLY A 87 -1.07 4.96 8.49
N GLU A 88 -0.57 5.94 7.75
CA GLU A 88 -1.26 6.58 6.64
C GLU A 88 -0.78 5.99 5.32
N VAL A 89 -1.73 5.60 4.48
CA VAL A 89 -1.45 5.14 3.11
C VAL A 89 -2.43 5.76 2.11
N LYS A 90 -2.03 5.76 0.84
CA LYS A 90 -2.88 6.11 -0.29
C LYS A 90 -2.37 5.36 -1.50
N GLY A 91 -3.23 5.10 -2.49
CA GLY A 91 -2.79 4.41 -3.68
C GLY A 91 -3.73 4.61 -4.83
N TYR A 92 -3.29 4.25 -6.02
CA TYR A 92 -4.10 4.24 -7.23
C TYR A 92 -3.60 3.14 -8.15
N MET A 93 -4.38 2.82 -9.17
CA MET A 93 -4.02 1.83 -10.16
C MET A 93 -4.39 2.31 -11.57
N LYS A 94 -3.77 1.70 -12.57
CA LYS A 94 -3.99 2.08 -13.96
C LYS A 94 -5.42 1.78 -14.41
N ASN A 95 -5.92 0.58 -14.13
CA ASN A 95 -7.24 0.12 -14.56
C ASN A 95 -8.07 -0.32 -13.34
N PRO A 96 -8.98 0.54 -12.82
CA PRO A 96 -9.81 0.20 -11.67
C PRO A 96 -10.97 -0.74 -12.00
N HIS A 97 -11.39 -0.81 -13.26
CA HIS A 97 -12.55 -1.60 -13.71
C HIS A 97 -12.14 -2.97 -14.25
N VAL A 98 -11.52 -3.80 -13.41
CA VAL A 98 -11.17 -5.18 -13.75
C VAL A 98 -11.93 -6.16 -12.87
N ASN A 99 -12.68 -7.05 -13.53
CA ASN A 99 -13.31 -8.21 -12.95
C ASN A 99 -12.86 -9.45 -13.73
N LEU A 100 -12.58 -10.54 -13.04
CA LEU A 100 -12.16 -11.80 -13.62
C LEU A 100 -13.04 -12.94 -13.06
N PRO A 101 -13.22 -14.04 -13.83
CA PRO A 101 -13.77 -15.26 -13.25
C PRO A 101 -12.99 -15.68 -12.00
N LEU A 102 -13.69 -16.35 -11.08
CA LEU A 102 -13.02 -16.91 -9.92
C LEU A 102 -11.97 -17.94 -10.35
N ASN A 103 -10.86 -18.01 -9.62
CA ASN A 103 -9.82 -19.01 -9.82
C ASN A 103 -10.31 -20.42 -9.45
N GLU A 104 -9.45 -21.42 -9.64
CA GLU A 104 -9.76 -22.84 -9.36
C GLU A 104 -10.16 -23.10 -7.89
N ALA A 105 -9.74 -22.24 -6.96
CA ALA A 105 -10.11 -22.31 -5.55
C ALA A 105 -11.43 -21.56 -5.22
N GLY A 106 -12.14 -21.06 -6.24
CA GLY A 106 -13.37 -20.29 -6.10
C GLY A 106 -13.17 -18.90 -5.53
N LYS A 107 -12.00 -18.28 -5.73
CA LYS A 107 -11.64 -16.96 -5.19
C LYS A 107 -11.41 -15.93 -6.30
N ILE A 108 -11.38 -14.66 -5.95
CA ILE A 108 -10.92 -13.58 -6.83
C ILE A 108 -9.51 -13.91 -7.33
N ASP A 109 -9.32 -13.91 -8.65
CA ASP A 109 -8.04 -14.21 -9.30
C ASP A 109 -7.13 -12.98 -9.30
N VAL A 110 -6.49 -12.70 -8.15
CA VAL A 110 -5.59 -11.56 -7.98
C VAL A 110 -4.34 -11.72 -8.85
N ALA A 111 -3.74 -12.92 -8.89
CA ALA A 111 -2.62 -13.21 -9.79
C ALA A 111 -2.97 -13.03 -11.26
N GLY A 112 -4.17 -13.42 -11.70
CA GLY A 112 -4.64 -13.13 -13.06
C GLY A 112 -4.83 -11.64 -13.32
N ALA A 113 -5.26 -10.88 -12.32
CA ALA A 113 -5.51 -9.44 -12.43
C ALA A 113 -4.22 -8.62 -12.49
N VAL A 114 -3.27 -8.90 -11.58
CA VAL A 114 -1.95 -8.28 -11.50
C VAL A 114 -1.07 -8.74 -12.65
N GLY A 115 -1.11 -10.03 -12.97
CA GLY A 115 -0.13 -10.68 -13.83
C GLY A 115 0.92 -11.44 -13.03
N ARG A 116 1.63 -12.34 -13.71
CA ARG A 116 2.69 -13.18 -13.11
C ARG A 116 4.08 -12.78 -13.56
N GLN A 117 4.18 -11.82 -14.47
CA GLN A 117 5.43 -11.22 -14.92
C GLN A 117 5.41 -9.73 -14.62
N GLY A 118 6.59 -9.18 -14.34
CA GLY A 118 6.74 -7.79 -13.97
C GLY A 118 7.50 -7.64 -12.65
N THR A 119 7.36 -6.48 -12.01
CA THR A 119 8.19 -6.12 -10.84
C THR A 119 7.38 -5.55 -9.69
N LEU A 120 7.91 -5.74 -8.48
CA LEU A 120 7.58 -5.00 -7.27
C LEU A 120 8.80 -4.16 -6.91
N SER A 121 8.64 -2.84 -6.92
CA SER A 121 9.65 -1.90 -6.43
C SER A 121 9.18 -1.14 -5.21
N VAL A 122 10.09 -0.90 -4.29
CA VAL A 122 9.89 -0.11 -3.08
C VAL A 122 10.91 0.99 -3.07
N THR A 123 10.42 2.23 -3.15
CA THR A 123 11.22 3.43 -3.11
C THR A 123 11.04 4.11 -1.77
N THR A 124 12.13 4.44 -1.08
CA THR A 124 12.12 5.19 0.18
C THR A 124 12.83 6.52 0.01
N MET A 125 12.33 7.53 0.72
CA MET A 125 12.90 8.88 0.70
C MET A 125 12.77 9.51 2.08
N THR A 126 13.90 9.91 2.67
CA THR A 126 13.95 10.63 3.93
C THR A 126 14.22 12.11 3.68
N PRO A 127 13.63 13.04 4.45
CA PRO A 127 13.96 14.45 4.33
C PRO A 127 15.46 14.70 4.56
N GLY A 128 16.12 15.24 3.53
CA GLY A 128 17.57 15.47 3.52
C GLY A 128 18.31 14.56 2.55
N ASP A 129 17.69 13.47 2.09
CA ASP A 129 18.26 12.63 1.04
C ASP A 129 18.35 13.40 -0.29
N LYS A 130 19.46 13.23 -1.02
CA LYS A 130 19.63 13.81 -2.36
C LYS A 130 18.87 13.03 -3.43
N THR A 131 18.77 11.71 -3.26
CA THR A 131 18.17 10.77 -4.20
C THR A 131 17.48 9.68 -3.40
N PRO A 132 16.33 9.17 -3.88
CA PRO A 132 15.65 8.09 -3.18
C PRO A 132 16.44 6.77 -3.28
N TYR A 133 16.24 5.88 -2.32
CA TYR A 133 16.67 4.49 -2.40
C TYR A 133 15.55 3.64 -3.00
N THR A 134 15.86 2.73 -3.92
CA THR A 134 14.87 1.82 -4.52
C THR A 134 15.39 0.39 -4.50
N GLY A 135 14.63 -0.50 -3.85
CA GLY A 135 14.75 -1.95 -4.00
C GLY A 135 13.74 -2.44 -5.02
N GLU A 136 14.10 -3.43 -5.84
CA GLU A 136 13.23 -4.00 -6.87
C GLU A 136 13.44 -5.51 -6.96
N VAL A 137 12.34 -6.25 -7.11
CA VAL A 137 12.32 -7.69 -7.37
C VAL A 137 11.30 -8.01 -8.46
N ASP A 138 11.51 -9.13 -9.15
CA ASP A 138 10.49 -9.70 -10.03
C ASP A 138 9.28 -10.20 -9.21
N LEU A 139 8.09 -10.11 -9.80
CA LEU A 139 6.91 -10.80 -9.28
C LEU A 139 7.13 -12.31 -9.38
N ILE A 140 6.78 -13.03 -8.32
CA ILE A 140 6.91 -14.50 -8.28
C ILE A 140 5.55 -15.19 -8.35
N SER A 141 4.48 -14.48 -8.01
CA SER A 141 3.13 -15.03 -7.92
C SER A 141 2.06 -14.15 -8.56
N GLY A 142 2.11 -12.83 -8.33
CA GLY A 142 1.01 -11.91 -8.61
C GLY A 142 -0.09 -11.89 -7.54
N GLU A 143 -0.03 -12.75 -6.51
CA GLU A 143 -0.96 -12.73 -5.37
C GLU A 143 -0.62 -11.63 -4.35
N LEU A 144 0.50 -10.93 -4.54
CA LEU A 144 1.02 -9.82 -3.75
C LEU A 144 1.55 -10.23 -2.37
N GLY A 145 0.88 -11.11 -1.62
CA GLY A 145 1.40 -11.60 -0.32
C GLY A 145 2.76 -12.27 -0.45
N ASP A 146 2.88 -13.21 -1.38
CA ASP A 146 4.15 -13.90 -1.66
C ASP A 146 5.17 -12.96 -2.29
N ASP A 147 4.73 -11.98 -3.09
CA ASP A 147 5.62 -11.02 -3.74
C ASP A 147 6.24 -10.04 -2.71
N PHE A 148 5.47 -9.56 -1.73
CA PHE A 148 5.99 -8.78 -0.59
C PHE A 148 6.92 -9.62 0.30
N THR A 149 6.57 -10.90 0.52
CA THR A 149 7.41 -11.84 1.25
C THR A 149 8.77 -12.02 0.56
N TYR A 150 8.75 -12.18 -0.76
CA TYR A 150 9.94 -12.31 -1.59
C TYR A 150 10.77 -11.04 -1.61
N TYR A 151 10.15 -9.86 -1.72
CA TYR A 151 10.82 -8.57 -1.62
C TYR A 151 11.61 -8.45 -0.31
N LEU A 152 10.97 -8.72 0.84
CA LEU A 152 11.63 -8.66 2.15
C LEU A 152 12.81 -9.63 2.23
N ALA A 153 12.64 -10.85 1.75
CA ALA A 153 13.69 -11.87 1.78
C ALA A 153 14.87 -11.55 0.85
N LYS A 154 14.62 -10.97 -0.33
CA LYS A 154 15.67 -10.74 -1.35
C LYS A 154 16.29 -9.35 -1.31
N SER A 155 15.48 -8.31 -1.21
CA SER A 155 15.94 -6.92 -1.24
C SER A 155 16.40 -6.47 0.15
N GLU A 156 15.60 -6.75 1.19
CA GLU A 156 15.92 -6.35 2.57
C GLU A 156 16.77 -7.39 3.32
N GLN A 157 16.89 -8.61 2.79
CA GLN A 157 17.56 -9.74 3.44
C GLN A 157 16.96 -10.09 4.82
N ILE A 158 15.64 -9.91 4.96
CA ILE A 158 14.89 -10.23 6.17
C ILE A 158 13.95 -11.40 5.84
N PRO A 159 14.26 -12.63 6.30
CA PRO A 159 13.32 -13.73 6.19
C PRO A 159 11.99 -13.33 6.83
N SER A 160 10.92 -13.43 6.05
CA SER A 160 9.62 -12.88 6.43
C SER A 160 8.49 -13.77 5.93
N ALA A 161 7.29 -13.54 6.47
CA ALA A 161 6.05 -14.08 5.93
C ALA A 161 4.98 -12.99 5.94
N VAL A 162 4.28 -12.82 4.83
CA VAL A 162 3.26 -11.78 4.66
C VAL A 162 1.95 -12.41 4.20
N GLY A 163 0.89 -12.23 4.99
CA GLY A 163 -0.46 -12.65 4.63
C GLY A 163 -1.34 -11.44 4.40
N LEU A 164 -1.86 -11.28 3.18
CA LEU A 164 -2.70 -10.14 2.79
C LEU A 164 -4.07 -10.64 2.32
N SER A 165 -5.14 -9.98 2.77
CA SER A 165 -6.49 -10.39 2.43
C SER A 165 -7.43 -9.23 2.24
N VAL A 166 -8.28 -9.36 1.22
CA VAL A 166 -9.37 -8.46 0.89
C VAL A 166 -10.54 -9.34 0.47
N PHE A 167 -11.66 -9.20 1.17
CA PHE A 167 -12.93 -9.81 0.82
C PHE A 167 -13.83 -8.75 0.20
N VAL A 168 -14.26 -9.01 -1.03
CA VAL A 168 -15.13 -8.15 -1.80
C VAL A 168 -16.50 -8.81 -1.92
N GLU A 169 -17.56 -8.03 -1.66
CA GLU A 169 -18.95 -8.45 -1.82
C GLU A 169 -19.38 -8.42 -3.30
N LYS A 170 -20.59 -8.91 -3.56
CA LYS A 170 -21.14 -8.97 -4.94
C LYS A 170 -21.44 -7.59 -5.54
N ASP A 171 -21.55 -6.56 -4.70
CA ASP A 171 -21.74 -5.17 -5.10
C ASP A 171 -20.42 -4.38 -5.16
N ASP A 172 -19.29 -5.10 -5.21
CA ASP A 172 -17.91 -4.59 -5.22
C ASP A 172 -17.44 -3.88 -3.93
N SER A 173 -18.31 -3.77 -2.91
CA SER A 173 -17.96 -3.21 -1.61
C SER A 173 -17.01 -4.12 -0.81
N ILE A 174 -16.19 -3.52 0.04
CA ILE A 174 -15.18 -4.20 0.85
C ILE A 174 -15.78 -4.55 2.21
N LYS A 175 -16.00 -5.85 2.43
CA LYS A 175 -16.54 -6.33 3.71
C LYS A 175 -15.49 -6.58 4.77
N ALA A 176 -14.31 -7.01 4.37
CA ALA A 176 -13.21 -7.29 5.28
C ALA A 176 -11.88 -7.14 4.56
N ALA A 177 -10.95 -6.40 5.15
CA ALA A 177 -9.59 -6.31 4.64
C ALA A 177 -8.59 -6.22 5.79
N GLY A 178 -7.43 -6.85 5.61
CA GLY A 178 -6.41 -6.92 6.64
C GLY A 178 -5.29 -7.88 6.27
N GLY A 179 -4.37 -8.08 7.21
CA GLY A 179 -3.22 -8.91 6.98
C GLY A 179 -2.27 -8.97 8.16
N PHE A 180 -1.19 -9.69 7.96
CA PHE A 180 -0.08 -9.78 8.90
C PHE A 180 1.26 -9.76 8.16
N MET A 181 2.29 -9.40 8.90
CA MET A 181 3.68 -9.55 8.49
C MET A 181 4.48 -10.05 9.68
N VAL A 182 5.29 -11.07 9.47
CA VAL A 182 6.25 -11.58 10.46
C VAL A 182 7.65 -11.46 9.89
N GLN A 183 8.58 -10.98 10.70
CA GLN A 183 10.00 -10.83 10.39
C GLN A 183 10.80 -11.68 11.37
N VAL A 184 11.70 -12.51 10.83
CA VAL A 184 12.63 -13.32 11.61
C VAL A 184 13.80 -12.45 12.05
N MET A 185 14.06 -12.41 13.36
CA MET A 185 15.15 -11.63 13.93
C MET A 185 16.45 -12.44 13.97
N PRO A 186 17.63 -11.79 13.98
CA PRO A 186 18.90 -12.49 14.14
C PRO A 186 18.92 -13.34 15.41
N GLY A 187 19.32 -14.60 15.27
CA GLY A 187 19.37 -15.56 16.38
C GLY A 187 18.11 -16.42 16.57
N ALA A 188 17.11 -16.30 15.70
CA ALA A 188 16.00 -17.26 15.66
C ALA A 188 16.51 -18.67 15.34
N SER A 189 16.02 -19.67 16.07
CA SER A 189 16.40 -21.07 15.83
C SER A 189 15.61 -21.67 14.66
N ASP A 190 16.21 -22.63 13.95
CA ASP A 190 15.53 -23.36 12.86
C ASP A 190 14.25 -24.06 13.36
N GLU A 191 14.23 -24.52 14.61
CA GLU A 191 13.04 -25.10 15.26
C GLU A 191 11.91 -24.07 15.40
N ALA A 192 12.23 -22.86 15.88
CA ALA A 192 11.26 -21.80 16.05
C ALA A 192 10.70 -21.33 14.69
N ILE A 193 11.55 -21.25 13.67
CA ILE A 193 11.14 -20.92 12.29
C ILE A 193 10.20 -22.01 11.75
N THR A 194 10.54 -23.28 11.93
CA THR A 194 9.70 -24.41 11.49
C THR A 194 8.32 -24.37 12.16
N LYS A 195 8.26 -24.09 13.47
CA LYS A 195 6.99 -23.95 14.20
C LYS A 195 6.13 -22.82 13.64
N LEU A 196 6.73 -21.67 13.34
CA LEU A 196 6.02 -20.55 12.71
C LEU A 196 5.47 -20.94 11.33
N GLU A 197 6.27 -21.61 10.50
CA GLU A 197 5.82 -22.07 9.19
C GLU A 197 4.63 -23.03 9.30
N ASP A 198 4.68 -23.97 10.24
CA ASP A 198 3.60 -24.92 10.48
C ASP A 198 2.34 -24.23 11.00
N ALA A 199 2.48 -23.23 11.88
CA ALA A 199 1.38 -22.39 12.34
C ALA A 199 0.73 -21.63 11.18
N ILE A 200 1.52 -21.02 10.29
CA ILE A 200 1.02 -20.32 9.09
C ILE A 200 0.28 -21.28 8.15
N LYS A 201 0.83 -22.47 7.90
CA LYS A 201 0.20 -23.50 7.04
C LYS A 201 -1.11 -24.04 7.63
N GLY A 202 -1.17 -24.17 8.96
CA GLY A 202 -2.34 -24.67 9.69
C GLY A 202 -3.43 -23.61 9.94
N MET A 203 -3.11 -22.32 9.78
CA MET A 203 -4.03 -21.24 10.06
C MET A 203 -5.18 -21.20 9.04
N PRO A 204 -6.43 -20.90 9.47
CA PRO A 204 -7.49 -20.55 8.55
C PRO A 204 -7.10 -19.35 7.69
N ARG A 205 -7.80 -19.16 6.57
CA ARG A 205 -7.51 -18.03 5.69
C ARG A 205 -7.76 -16.73 6.44
N VAL A 206 -6.87 -15.76 6.25
CA VAL A 206 -7.02 -14.43 6.87
C VAL A 206 -8.38 -13.80 6.56
N SER A 207 -8.93 -14.01 5.36
CA SER A 207 -10.29 -13.57 4.99
C SER A 207 -11.34 -14.11 5.95
N ASP A 208 -11.26 -15.39 6.27
CA ASP A 208 -12.27 -16.09 7.08
C ASP A 208 -12.16 -15.61 8.53
N LEU A 209 -10.93 -15.46 9.04
CA LEU A 209 -10.66 -14.90 10.36
C LEU A 209 -11.23 -13.47 10.50
N LEU A 210 -11.00 -12.61 9.50
CA LEU A 210 -11.51 -11.24 9.52
C LEU A 210 -13.05 -11.20 9.46
N LEU A 211 -13.67 -12.08 8.66
CA LEU A 211 -15.13 -12.21 8.58
C LEU A 211 -15.75 -12.73 9.88
N GLU A 212 -15.04 -13.58 10.61
CA GLU A 212 -15.42 -14.05 11.95
C GLU A 212 -15.22 -12.98 13.04
N GLY A 213 -14.70 -11.80 12.67
CA GLY A 213 -14.47 -10.69 13.60
C GLY A 213 -13.22 -10.83 14.45
N LYS A 214 -12.27 -11.69 14.06
CA LYS A 214 -10.98 -11.83 14.75
C LYS A 214 -10.22 -10.50 14.69
N THR A 215 -9.62 -10.13 15.82
CA THR A 215 -8.83 -8.91 15.91
C THR A 215 -7.40 -9.15 15.38
N PRO A 216 -6.64 -8.09 15.05
CA PRO A 216 -5.21 -8.19 14.82
C PRO A 216 -4.46 -9.00 15.90
N GLU A 217 -4.80 -8.82 17.17
CA GLU A 217 -4.21 -9.59 18.28
C GLU A 217 -4.54 -11.08 18.19
N ASP A 218 -5.79 -11.44 17.86
CA ASP A 218 -6.18 -12.85 17.67
C ASP A 218 -5.38 -13.51 16.54
N ILE A 219 -5.18 -12.79 15.42
CA ILE A 219 -4.37 -13.28 14.29
C ILE A 219 -2.93 -13.51 14.74
N LEU A 220 -2.35 -12.57 15.50
CA LEU A 220 -1.00 -12.73 16.04
C LEU A 220 -0.90 -13.94 16.98
N HIS A 221 -1.88 -14.15 17.86
CA HIS A 221 -1.90 -15.31 18.74
C HIS A 221 -2.04 -16.64 18.00
N MET A 222 -2.70 -16.67 16.83
CA MET A 222 -2.76 -17.87 15.99
C MET A 222 -1.43 -18.17 15.27
N LEU A 223 -0.65 -17.13 14.94
CA LEU A 223 0.69 -17.30 14.37
C LEU A 223 1.70 -17.84 15.40
N PHE A 224 1.42 -17.65 16.69
CA PHE A 224 2.31 -17.96 17.79
C PHE A 224 1.55 -18.64 18.95
N PRO A 225 0.97 -19.85 18.73
CA PRO A 225 0.06 -20.48 19.68
C PRO A 225 0.72 -20.87 21.01
N ASP A 226 2.01 -21.21 20.97
CA ASP A 226 2.78 -21.67 22.13
C ASP A 226 3.71 -20.59 22.71
N GLU A 227 3.69 -19.37 22.15
CA GLU A 227 4.59 -18.29 22.55
C GLU A 227 3.84 -17.13 23.19
N GLU A 228 4.49 -16.50 24.17
CA GLU A 228 3.97 -15.26 24.73
C GLU A 228 4.39 -14.06 23.89
N LEU A 229 3.38 -13.30 23.43
CA LEU A 229 3.58 -12.07 22.66
C LEU A 229 3.62 -10.83 23.55
N LYS A 230 4.65 -10.01 23.35
CA LYS A 230 4.70 -8.65 23.87
C LYS A 230 4.10 -7.69 22.84
N MET A 231 2.94 -7.13 23.16
CA MET A 231 2.35 -6.04 22.36
C MET A 231 3.14 -4.76 22.60
N LEU A 232 3.77 -4.24 21.53
CA LEU A 232 4.66 -3.08 21.58
C LEU A 232 3.89 -1.78 21.36
N GLN A 233 2.98 -1.78 20.39
CA GLN A 233 2.26 -0.59 19.96
C GLN A 233 0.95 -0.98 19.29
N THR A 234 -0.08 -0.17 19.52
CA THR A 234 -1.32 -0.17 18.74
C THR A 234 -1.45 1.21 18.13
N MET A 235 -1.74 1.30 16.83
CA MET A 235 -1.86 2.57 16.12
C MET A 235 -3.04 2.56 15.14
N PRO A 236 -3.76 3.69 15.00
CA PRO A 236 -4.79 3.82 13.99
C PRO A 236 -4.15 3.77 12.60
N VAL A 237 -4.89 3.27 11.62
CA VAL A 237 -4.47 3.31 10.22
C VAL A 237 -5.57 3.91 9.35
N SER A 238 -5.19 4.60 8.27
CA SER A 238 -6.17 5.29 7.44
C SER A 238 -5.71 5.52 6.00
N TYR A 239 -6.69 5.72 5.13
CA TYR A 239 -6.45 6.23 3.78
C TYR A 239 -6.31 7.76 3.84
N ALA A 240 -5.11 8.30 3.60
CA ALA A 240 -4.84 9.73 3.75
C ALA A 240 -4.04 10.30 2.57
N CYS A 241 -4.54 11.40 2.00
CA CYS A 241 -3.86 12.12 0.93
C CYS A 241 -3.66 13.60 1.28
N HIS A 242 -2.39 13.98 1.40
CA HIS A 242 -1.94 15.34 1.75
C HIS A 242 -1.73 16.24 0.50
N CYS A 243 -2.53 16.04 -0.55
CA CYS A 243 -2.47 16.91 -1.72
C CYS A 243 -3.06 18.29 -1.41
N SER A 244 -2.56 19.32 -2.09
CA SER A 244 -3.02 20.69 -1.93
C SER A 244 -2.85 21.47 -3.23
N LYS A 245 -3.64 22.54 -3.40
CA LYS A 245 -3.52 23.43 -4.57
C LYS A 245 -2.08 23.97 -4.69
N ASN A 246 -1.45 24.33 -3.57
CA ASN A 246 -0.07 24.83 -3.56
C ASN A 246 0.93 23.78 -4.06
N ARG A 247 0.78 22.50 -3.67
CA ARG A 247 1.65 21.42 -4.17
C ARG A 247 1.52 21.25 -5.69
N PHE A 248 0.31 21.37 -6.23
CA PHE A 248 0.10 21.32 -7.68
C PHE A 248 0.60 22.59 -8.39
N ALA A 249 0.50 23.76 -7.76
CA ALA A 249 1.08 25.00 -8.27
C ALA A 249 2.60 24.87 -8.46
N HIS A 250 3.31 24.30 -7.47
CA HIS A 250 4.73 24.01 -7.60
C HIS A 250 5.05 23.02 -8.73
N ALA A 251 4.21 21.99 -8.93
CA ALA A 251 4.38 21.07 -10.05
C ALA A 251 4.17 21.77 -11.39
N LEU A 252 3.13 22.60 -11.53
CA LEU A 252 2.87 23.40 -12.73
C LEU A 252 4.02 24.35 -13.05
N ALA A 253 4.68 24.91 -12.04
CA ALA A 253 5.83 25.80 -12.22
C ALA A 253 7.06 25.10 -12.86
N THR A 254 7.10 23.76 -12.87
CA THR A 254 8.17 22.98 -13.52
C THR A 254 7.89 22.63 -14.98
N ILE A 255 6.67 22.90 -15.46
CA ILE A 255 6.28 22.69 -16.85
C ILE A 255 6.87 23.83 -17.71
N LYS A 256 7.04 23.58 -19.01
CA LYS A 256 7.56 24.59 -19.93
C LYS A 256 6.66 25.83 -19.95
N PRO A 257 7.24 27.05 -19.94
CA PRO A 257 6.47 28.29 -20.02
C PRO A 257 5.53 28.39 -21.22
N ALA A 258 5.86 27.73 -22.35
CA ALA A 258 5.01 27.68 -23.53
C ALA A 258 3.69 26.94 -23.27
N ASP A 259 3.76 25.78 -22.60
CA ASP A 259 2.58 24.96 -22.29
C ASP A 259 1.66 25.69 -21.28
N LEU A 260 2.24 26.42 -20.32
CA LEU A 260 1.47 27.26 -19.38
C LEU A 260 0.73 28.42 -20.11
N LYS A 261 1.36 29.04 -21.11
CA LYS A 261 0.71 30.08 -21.92
C LYS A 261 -0.43 29.52 -22.74
N GLU A 262 -0.25 28.33 -23.32
CA GLU A 262 -1.30 27.64 -24.06
C GLU A 262 -2.54 27.39 -23.18
N MET A 263 -2.35 26.92 -21.94
CA MET A 263 -3.45 26.74 -20.97
C MET A 263 -4.17 28.06 -20.63
N ILE A 264 -3.45 29.19 -20.57
CA ILE A 264 -4.03 30.51 -20.29
C ILE A 264 -4.85 31.02 -21.48
N GLU A 265 -4.30 30.92 -22.69
CA GLU A 265 -4.84 31.55 -23.89
C GLU A 265 -5.92 30.70 -24.57
N GLN A 266 -5.78 29.38 -24.57
CA GLN A 266 -6.67 28.45 -25.28
C GLN A 266 -7.69 27.77 -24.35
N ASP A 267 -7.23 27.26 -23.21
CA ASP A 267 -8.07 26.44 -22.31
C ASP A 267 -8.77 27.27 -21.21
N GLU A 268 -8.44 28.55 -21.12
CA GLU A 268 -8.94 29.51 -20.13
C GLU A 268 -8.75 29.10 -18.66
N GLY A 269 -7.79 28.22 -18.39
CA GLY A 269 -7.52 27.67 -17.06
C GLY A 269 -7.06 26.21 -17.14
N ALA A 270 -6.92 25.59 -15.98
CA ALA A 270 -6.58 24.17 -15.88
C ALA A 270 -7.35 23.50 -14.74
N GLU A 271 -7.74 22.24 -14.93
CA GLU A 271 -8.20 21.35 -13.86
C GLU A 271 -7.17 20.24 -13.66
N ILE A 272 -6.64 20.14 -12.45
CA ILE A 272 -5.76 19.04 -12.05
C ILE A 272 -6.53 18.10 -11.13
N VAL A 273 -6.57 16.82 -11.49
CA VAL A 273 -7.15 15.77 -10.66
C VAL A 273 -6.04 15.01 -9.95
N CYS A 274 -6.10 14.95 -8.62
CA CYS A 274 -5.16 14.15 -7.85
C CYS A 274 -5.41 12.66 -8.08
N GLN A 275 -4.48 11.95 -8.73
CA GLN A 275 -4.60 10.51 -8.99
C GLN A 275 -4.78 9.66 -7.72
N PHE A 276 -4.33 10.12 -6.56
CA PHE A 276 -4.47 9.38 -5.30
C PHE A 276 -5.83 9.56 -4.61
N CYS A 277 -6.55 10.67 -4.81
CA CYS A 277 -7.76 10.93 -4.02
C CYS A 277 -8.93 11.52 -4.80
N GLY A 278 -8.79 11.66 -6.13
CA GLY A 278 -9.83 12.20 -7.00
C GLY A 278 -10.13 13.69 -6.81
N LYS A 279 -9.54 14.37 -5.80
CA LYS A 279 -9.75 15.81 -5.58
C LYS A 279 -9.32 16.60 -6.81
N LYS A 280 -10.23 17.47 -7.26
CA LYS A 280 -10.06 18.38 -8.38
C LYS A 280 -9.57 19.74 -7.88
N TYR A 281 -8.54 20.27 -8.52
CA TYR A 281 -7.97 21.58 -8.25
C TYR A 281 -8.07 22.43 -9.50
N HIS A 282 -8.89 23.48 -9.42
CA HIS A 282 -9.05 24.43 -10.51
C HIS A 282 -8.05 25.58 -10.38
N PHE A 283 -7.38 25.88 -11.48
CA PHE A 283 -6.47 27.01 -11.67
C PHE A 283 -7.07 27.90 -12.75
N ASP A 284 -7.43 29.13 -12.37
CA ASP A 284 -7.91 30.11 -13.34
C ASP A 284 -6.74 30.80 -14.06
N LYS A 285 -7.04 31.69 -15.02
CA LYS A 285 -6.01 32.45 -15.75
C LYS A 285 -5.08 33.24 -14.80
N GLN A 286 -5.60 33.80 -13.72
CA GLN A 286 -4.80 34.60 -12.79
C GLN A 286 -3.84 33.72 -12.00
N ASP A 287 -4.30 32.55 -11.54
CA ASP A 287 -3.45 31.55 -10.89
C ASP A 287 -2.29 31.14 -11.81
N LEU A 288 -2.59 30.84 -13.09
CA LEU A 288 -1.60 30.41 -14.07
C LEU A 288 -0.62 31.54 -14.44
N GLU A 289 -1.07 32.79 -14.54
CA GLU A 289 -0.21 33.96 -14.74
C GLU A 289 0.77 34.17 -13.58
N VAL A 290 0.34 33.95 -12.34
CA VAL A 290 1.20 34.00 -11.15
C VAL A 290 2.25 32.89 -11.20
N ILE A 291 1.84 31.67 -11.52
CA ILE A 291 2.74 30.51 -11.66
C ILE A 291 3.77 30.75 -12.77
N LEU A 292 3.34 31.25 -13.93
CA LEU A 292 4.21 31.55 -15.06
C LEU A 292 5.29 32.58 -14.68
N LYS A 293 4.90 33.65 -13.98
CA LYS A 293 5.85 34.67 -13.49
C LYS A 293 6.89 34.06 -12.54
N GLN A 294 6.47 33.20 -11.62
CA GLN A 294 7.36 32.52 -10.68
C GLN A 294 8.34 31.57 -11.37
N ALA A 295 7.87 30.80 -12.37
CA ALA A 295 8.72 29.92 -13.16
C ALA A 295 9.80 30.72 -13.90
N THR A 296 9.44 31.80 -14.59
CA THR A 296 10.39 32.60 -15.37
C THR A 296 11.39 33.41 -14.54
N SER A 297 11.04 33.78 -13.30
CA SER A 297 11.95 34.50 -12.41
C SER A 297 12.90 33.59 -11.63
N SER A 298 12.66 32.26 -11.66
CA SER A 298 13.56 31.25 -11.09
C SER A 298 14.67 30.83 -12.06
N ASP A 299 14.51 31.05 -13.37
CA ASP A 299 15.51 30.76 -14.40
C ASP A 299 16.57 31.89 -14.57
N GLU A 300 16.33 33.07 -13.98
CA GLU A 300 17.24 34.24 -14.05
C GLU A 300 18.24 34.33 -12.88
N ASN A 301 18.22 33.39 -11.92
CA ASN A 301 19.15 33.28 -10.79
C ASN A 301 19.93 31.96 -10.82
#